data_AF-A0A6M0F3Y0-F1
#
_entry.id   AF-A0A6M0F3Y0-F1
#
_cell.length_a   1.000
_cell.length_b   1.000
_cell.length_c   1.000
_cell.angle_alpha   90.00
_cell.angle_beta   90.00
_cell.angle_gamma   90.00
#
_symmetry.space_group_name_H-M   'P 1'
#
loop_
_entity.id
_entity.type
_entity.pdbx_description
1 polymer ?
#
loop_
_entity_poly.entity_id
_entity_poly.type
_entity_poly.pdbx_seq_one_letter_code
_entity_poly.pdbx_strand_id
1 'polypeptide(L)'
;MTLLVPTYSRSEKLLCCFHSLANQTRYPDEIIFVVRDTDHETQDALKSMLKAFYYTKISPTVWGISSESGYLLKVVTVFQADKIAALDAGLAEATGDVISIMGNTVIPHPRWLAHIESHFMENLNRDGDQDWLYFADNLQAVPGKLNLAYCREQVA
;
A
#
# COMPACT_ATOMS: atom_id res chain seq x y z
N MET A 1 5.50 -5.99 -6.47
CA MET A 1 4.18 -5.65 -5.88
C MET A 1 4.19 -4.21 -5.39
N THR A 2 3.22 -3.42 -5.83
CA THR A 2 3.00 -2.03 -5.37
C THR A 2 1.97 -1.99 -4.27
N LEU A 3 2.24 -1.23 -3.20
CA LEU A 3 1.29 -0.90 -2.16
C LEU A 3 0.74 0.52 -2.39
N LEU A 4 -0.55 0.60 -2.69
CA LEU A 4 -1.27 1.84 -2.89
C LEU A 4 -2.05 2.23 -1.63
N VAL A 5 -1.78 3.43 -1.10
CA VAL A 5 -2.39 3.97 0.11
C VAL A 5 -3.11 5.29 -0.21
N PRO A 6 -4.39 5.24 -0.61
CA PRO A 6 -5.20 6.45 -0.68
C PRO A 6 -5.40 7.00 0.74
N THR A 7 -5.06 8.27 0.95
CA THR A 7 -5.10 8.91 2.26
C THR A 7 -5.88 10.22 2.24
N TYR A 8 -6.58 10.48 3.34
CA TYR A 8 -7.25 11.75 3.60
C TYR A 8 -7.38 11.96 5.11
N SER A 9 -6.81 13.06 5.59
CA SER A 9 -6.70 13.45 6.99
C SER A 9 -6.11 12.34 7.87
N ARG A 10 -6.10 12.55 9.20
CA ARG A 10 -5.65 11.57 10.20
C ARG A 10 -4.18 11.17 10.02
N SER A 11 -3.33 12.17 9.81
CA SER A 11 -1.90 11.99 9.55
C SER A 11 -1.20 11.12 10.60
N GLU A 12 -1.56 11.26 11.88
CA GLU A 12 -1.01 10.42 12.96
C GLU A 12 -1.30 8.92 12.76
N LYS A 13 -2.54 8.57 12.36
CA LYS A 13 -2.92 7.19 12.10
C LYS A 13 -2.23 6.65 10.85
N LEU A 14 -2.06 7.49 9.83
CA LEU A 14 -1.27 7.17 8.64
C LEU A 14 0.17 6.82 9.00
N LEU A 15 0.80 7.59 9.90
CA LEU A 15 2.15 7.28 10.36
C LEU A 15 2.19 5.95 11.11
N CYS A 16 1.24 5.67 12.01
CA CYS A 16 1.15 4.36 12.67
C CYS A 16 0.97 3.21 11.67
N CYS A 17 0.09 3.39 10.69
CA CYS A 17 -0.13 2.47 9.58
C CYS A 17 1.18 2.20 8.82
N PHE A 18 1.90 3.25 8.43
CA PHE A 18 3.19 3.10 7.75
C PHE A 18 4.23 2.38 8.60
N HIS A 19 4.35 2.71 9.88
CA HIS A 19 5.29 2.03 10.79
C HIS A 19 4.98 0.53 10.91
N SER A 20 3.70 0.14 10.88
CA SER A 20 3.32 -1.26 10.96
C SER A 20 3.78 -2.08 9.74
N LEU A 21 4.08 -1.45 8.60
CA LEU A 21 4.67 -2.11 7.44
C LEU A 21 6.08 -2.65 7.73
N ALA A 22 6.77 -2.11 8.74
CA ALA A 22 8.05 -2.65 9.20
C ALA A 22 7.93 -4.10 9.71
N ASN A 23 6.74 -4.48 10.18
CA ASN A 23 6.45 -5.81 10.73
C ASN A 23 5.97 -6.80 9.67
N GLN A 24 5.85 -6.41 8.40
CA GLN A 24 5.45 -7.34 7.35
C GLN A 24 6.55 -8.37 7.10
N THR A 25 6.18 -9.64 6.89
CA THR A 25 7.12 -10.70 6.53
C THR A 25 7.54 -10.62 5.06
N ARG A 26 6.71 -9.98 4.23
CA ARG A 26 7.00 -9.57 2.85
C ARG A 26 6.73 -8.08 2.74
N TYR A 27 7.75 -7.32 2.35
CA TYR A 27 7.65 -5.88 2.19
C TYR A 27 7.13 -5.55 0.78
N PRO A 28 6.47 -4.42 0.52
CA PRO A 28 6.13 -4.00 -0.84
C PRO A 28 7.37 -3.45 -1.58
N ASP A 29 7.43 -3.60 -2.90
CA ASP A 29 8.55 -3.12 -3.72
C ASP A 29 8.41 -1.62 -4.08
N GLU A 30 7.19 -1.09 -3.98
CA GLU A 30 6.84 0.30 -4.23
C GLU A 30 5.72 0.69 -3.27
N ILE A 31 5.77 1.91 -2.72
CA ILE A 31 4.68 2.47 -1.90
C ILE A 31 4.24 3.78 -2.53
N ILE A 32 2.96 3.90 -2.83
CA ILE A 32 2.35 5.10 -3.38
C ILE A 32 1.33 5.63 -2.39
N PHE A 33 1.59 6.80 -1.82
CA PHE A 33 0.59 7.56 -1.09
C PHE A 33 -0.15 8.49 -2.04
N VAL A 34 -1.48 8.42 -2.05
CA VAL A 34 -2.29 9.36 -2.81
C VAL A 34 -2.96 10.32 -1.83
N VAL A 35 -2.59 11.60 -1.90
CA VAL A 35 -3.02 12.65 -0.98
C VAL A 35 -3.75 13.74 -1.74
N ARG A 36 -4.74 14.36 -1.11
CA ARG A 36 -5.44 15.51 -1.72
C ARG A 36 -4.59 16.77 -1.66
N ASP A 37 -4.69 17.62 -2.66
CA ASP A 37 -4.05 18.95 -2.71
C ASP A 37 -4.43 19.84 -1.51
N THR A 38 -5.66 19.71 -1.04
CA THR A 38 -6.24 20.41 0.10
C THR A 38 -5.89 19.82 1.48
N ASP A 39 -5.32 18.61 1.52
CA ASP A 39 -4.97 17.92 2.76
C ASP A 39 -3.54 18.25 3.19
N HIS A 40 -3.33 19.51 3.58
CA HIS A 40 -2.01 20.02 3.98
C HIS A 40 -1.45 19.29 5.21
N GLU A 41 -2.30 18.87 6.14
CA GLU A 41 -1.91 18.10 7.33
C GLU A 41 -1.19 16.80 6.93
N THR A 42 -1.82 16.00 6.07
CA THR A 42 -1.25 14.75 5.60
C THR A 42 -0.02 14.98 4.71
N GLN A 43 -0.05 16.00 3.86
CA GLN A 43 1.12 16.34 3.04
C GLN A 43 2.35 16.68 3.89
N ASP A 44 2.17 17.48 4.94
CA ASP A 44 3.28 17.90 5.79
C ASP A 44 3.79 16.75 6.68
N ALA A 45 2.91 15.86 7.14
CA ALA A 45 3.30 14.64 7.82
C ALA A 45 4.10 13.70 6.88
N LEU A 46 3.62 13.48 5.65
CA LEU A 46 4.33 12.67 4.65
C LEU A 46 5.68 13.27 4.28
N LYS A 47 5.76 14.60 4.07
CA LYS A 47 7.04 15.30 3.82
C LYS A 47 8.00 15.13 5.00
N SER A 48 7.51 15.25 6.24
CA SER A 48 8.33 15.12 7.45
C SER A 48 8.83 13.69 7.61
N MET A 49 7.95 12.71 7.41
CA MET A 49 8.27 11.28 7.41
C MET A 49 9.31 10.95 6.34
N LEU A 50 9.11 11.43 5.10
CA LEU A 50 10.04 11.21 3.99
C LEU A 50 11.42 11.84 4.20
N LYS A 51 11.49 12.96 4.93
CA LYS A 51 12.77 13.53 5.35
C LYS A 51 13.46 12.70 6.43
N ALA A 52 12.69 12.09 7.32
CA ALA A 52 13.18 11.33 8.47
C ALA A 52 13.50 9.85 8.14
N PHE A 53 12.85 9.29 7.13
CA PHE A 53 12.90 7.87 6.79
C PHE A 53 13.12 7.64 5.29
N TYR A 54 14.04 6.74 4.97
CA TYR A 54 14.07 6.09 3.66
C TYR A 54 13.58 4.65 3.84
N TYR A 55 12.54 4.26 3.11
CA TYR A 55 12.19 2.85 3.00
C TYR A 55 13.28 2.24 2.10
N THR A 56 13.96 1.15 2.49
CA THR A 56 14.91 0.47 1.57
C THR A 56 15.06 -1.06 1.65
N LYS A 57 15.48 -1.68 0.54
CA LYS A 57 16.14 -2.98 0.49
C LYS A 57 17.54 -2.92 1.12
N ILE A 58 17.65 -3.36 2.38
CA ILE A 58 18.91 -3.35 3.15
C ILE A 58 19.90 -4.42 2.65
N SER A 59 19.41 -5.55 2.11
CA SER A 59 20.24 -6.57 1.45
C SER A 59 19.44 -7.41 0.43
N PRO A 60 20.07 -8.29 -0.38
CA PRO A 60 19.36 -9.20 -1.27
C PRO A 60 18.31 -10.08 -0.59
N THR A 61 18.46 -10.33 0.72
CA THR A 61 17.65 -11.27 1.50
C THR A 61 16.98 -10.65 2.72
N VAL A 62 17.28 -9.38 3.05
CA VAL A 62 16.74 -8.67 4.21
C VAL A 62 16.14 -7.34 3.77
N TRP A 63 14.90 -7.13 4.20
CA TRP A 63 14.12 -5.92 3.95
C TRP A 63 13.89 -5.19 5.28
N GLY A 64 13.91 -3.85 5.29
CA GLY A 64 13.71 -3.06 6.52
C GLY A 64 13.68 -1.55 6.29
N ILE A 65 13.66 -0.77 7.38
CA ILE A 65 13.74 0.71 7.37
C ILE A 65 15.21 1.11 7.62
N SER A 66 15.83 1.91 6.74
CA SER A 66 17.24 2.32 6.86
C SER A 66 17.49 3.76 6.37
N SER A 67 18.60 4.39 6.75
CA SER A 67 18.99 5.72 6.28
C SER A 67 19.65 5.75 4.89
N GLU A 68 19.88 4.60 4.27
CA GLU A 68 20.43 4.48 2.90
C GLU A 68 19.34 4.02 1.92
N SER A 69 19.34 4.55 0.69
CA SER A 69 18.21 4.52 -0.25
C SER A 69 17.80 3.14 -0.76
N GLY A 70 16.50 2.91 -1.03
CA GLY A 70 16.06 1.77 -1.85
C GLY A 70 14.63 1.24 -1.69
N TYR A 71 13.62 2.09 -1.77
CA TYR A 71 12.35 1.77 -2.41
C TYR A 71 11.81 3.05 -3.07
N LEU A 72 11.00 2.88 -4.11
CA LEU A 72 10.25 3.97 -4.75
C LEU A 72 9.08 4.33 -3.84
N LEU A 73 9.31 5.27 -2.92
CA LEU A 73 8.22 5.91 -2.17
C LEU A 73 7.75 7.13 -2.96
N LYS A 74 6.50 7.09 -3.41
CA LYS A 74 5.88 8.16 -4.20
C LYS A 74 4.76 8.80 -3.41
N VAL A 75 4.62 10.11 -3.56
CA VAL A 75 3.44 10.86 -3.12
C VAL A 75 2.80 11.45 -4.36
N VAL A 76 1.57 11.05 -4.63
CA VAL A 76 0.76 11.52 -5.76
C VAL A 76 -0.30 12.46 -5.21
N THR A 77 -0.33 13.68 -5.73
CA THR A 77 -1.33 14.68 -5.34
C THR A 77 -2.53 14.62 -6.27
N VAL A 78 -3.74 14.57 -5.72
CA VAL A 78 -5.00 14.63 -6.47
C VAL A 78 -5.84 15.84 -6.08
N PHE A 79 -6.54 16.41 -7.06
CA PHE A 79 -7.39 17.60 -6.87
C PHE A 79 -8.86 17.25 -6.65
N GLN A 80 -9.30 16.06 -7.09
CA GLN A 80 -10.68 15.60 -6.93
C GLN A 80 -10.86 14.90 -5.58
N ALA A 81 -11.96 15.23 -4.90
CA ALA A 81 -12.23 14.82 -3.52
C ALA A 81 -12.98 13.47 -3.40
N ASP A 82 -12.92 12.60 -4.41
CA ASP A 82 -13.54 11.28 -4.38
C ASP A 82 -12.50 10.16 -4.33
N LYS A 83 -12.96 8.97 -3.90
CA LYS A 83 -12.10 7.80 -3.70
C LYS A 83 -11.66 7.18 -5.02
N ILE A 84 -12.46 7.31 -6.08
CA ILE A 84 -12.17 6.70 -7.39
C ILE A 84 -11.02 7.46 -8.03
N ALA A 85 -11.07 8.79 -8.07
CA ALA A 85 -9.99 9.62 -8.59
C ALA A 85 -8.66 9.39 -7.86
N ALA A 86 -8.70 9.19 -6.54
CA ALA A 86 -7.51 8.83 -5.76
C ALA A 86 -6.94 7.46 -6.16
N LEU A 87 -7.81 6.46 -6.38
CA LEU A 87 -7.37 5.14 -6.83
C LEU A 87 -6.81 5.18 -8.25
N ASP A 88 -7.50 5.84 -9.19
CA ASP A 88 -7.06 5.96 -10.58
C ASP A 88 -5.71 6.65 -10.70
N ALA A 89 -5.50 7.76 -9.99
CA ALA A 89 -4.22 8.46 -9.96
C ALA A 89 -3.09 7.60 -9.38
N GLY A 90 -3.39 6.82 -8.35
CA GLY A 90 -2.44 5.89 -7.76
C GLY A 90 -2.09 4.72 -8.69
N LEU A 91 -3.10 4.14 -9.35
CA LEU A 91 -2.95 3.04 -10.29
C LEU A 91 -2.15 3.45 -11.53
N ALA A 92 -2.33 4.67 -12.02
CA ALA A 92 -1.58 5.20 -13.16
C ALA A 92 -0.07 5.31 -12.89
N GLU A 93 0.33 5.46 -11.62
CA GLU A 93 1.73 5.59 -11.19
C GLU A 93 2.35 4.28 -10.72
N ALA A 94 1.52 3.25 -10.53
CA ALA A 94 1.94 1.94 -10.03
C ALA A 94 2.68 1.15 -11.10
N THR A 95 3.78 0.52 -10.68
CA THR A 95 4.69 -0.21 -11.60
C THR A 95 4.76 -1.70 -11.35
N GLY A 96 4.23 -2.18 -10.22
CA GLY A 96 4.21 -3.60 -9.89
C GLY A 96 3.11 -4.38 -10.59
N ASP A 97 3.38 -5.63 -10.94
CA ASP A 97 2.41 -6.54 -11.59
C ASP A 97 1.22 -6.91 -10.67
N VAL A 98 1.42 -6.79 -9.35
CA VAL A 98 0.41 -7.00 -8.32
C VAL A 98 0.24 -5.69 -7.55
N ILE A 99 -1.00 -5.22 -7.44
CA ILE A 99 -1.35 -3.99 -6.74
C ILE A 99 -2.13 -4.34 -5.47
N SER A 100 -1.55 -4.02 -4.32
CA SER A 100 -2.22 -4.09 -3.02
C SER A 100 -2.73 -2.71 -2.62
N ILE A 101 -3.99 -2.61 -2.21
CA ILE A 101 -4.60 -1.37 -1.72
C ILE A 101 -4.84 -1.47 -0.21
N MET A 102 -4.44 -0.46 0.52
CA MET A 102 -4.62 -0.37 1.98
C MET A 102 -5.14 1.00 2.38
N GLY A 103 -6.13 1.04 3.28
CA GLY A 103 -6.60 2.30 3.86
C GLY A 103 -5.55 2.95 4.77
N ASN A 104 -5.53 4.28 4.82
CA ASN A 104 -4.57 5.09 5.60
C ASN A 104 -4.67 4.94 7.13
N THR A 105 -5.62 4.16 7.62
CA THR A 105 -5.84 3.89 9.05
C THR A 105 -5.76 2.40 9.39
N VAL A 106 -5.41 1.55 8.42
CA VAL A 106 -5.32 0.10 8.57
C VAL A 106 -3.97 -0.28 9.19
N ILE A 107 -3.97 -1.22 10.14
CA ILE A 107 -2.77 -1.93 10.59
C ILE A 107 -2.86 -3.35 10.02
N PRO A 108 -2.14 -3.67 8.92
CA PRO A 108 -2.24 -4.98 8.29
C PRO A 108 -1.61 -6.07 9.16
N HIS A 109 -2.17 -7.28 9.07
CA HIS A 109 -1.57 -8.46 9.67
C HIS A 109 -0.15 -8.69 9.10
N PRO A 110 0.85 -9.10 9.90
CA PRO A 110 2.25 -9.25 9.46
C PRO A 110 2.46 -10.10 8.20
N ARG A 111 1.58 -11.06 7.92
CA ARG A 111 1.68 -11.95 6.75
C ARG A 111 0.82 -11.52 5.56
N TRP A 112 0.16 -10.37 5.64
CA TRP A 112 -0.81 -9.93 4.64
C TRP A 112 -0.24 -9.89 3.21
N LEU A 113 0.86 -9.16 3.02
CA LEU A 113 1.52 -9.04 1.71
C LEU A 113 2.10 -10.37 1.23
N ALA A 114 2.60 -11.21 2.15
CA ALA A 114 3.13 -12.53 1.82
C ALA A 114 2.03 -13.50 1.34
N HIS A 115 0.83 -13.40 1.93
CA HIS A 115 -0.33 -14.19 1.51
C HIS A 115 -0.82 -13.76 0.12
N ILE A 116 -0.86 -12.46 -0.16
CA ILE A 116 -1.19 -11.94 -1.48
C ILE A 116 -0.18 -12.45 -2.52
N GLU A 117 1.12 -12.27 -2.27
CA GLU A 117 2.15 -12.70 -3.20
C GLU A 117 2.10 -14.21 -3.48
N SER A 118 1.97 -15.04 -2.43
CA SER A 118 1.88 -16.50 -2.59
C SER A 118 0.67 -16.89 -3.44
N HIS A 119 -0.48 -16.27 -3.20
CA HIS A 119 -1.70 -16.55 -3.94
C HIS A 119 -1.58 -16.24 -5.43
N PHE A 120 -1.08 -15.05 -5.79
CA PHE A 120 -0.91 -14.68 -7.19
C PHE A 120 0.17 -15.51 -7.89
N MET A 121 1.25 -15.88 -7.19
CA MET A 121 2.28 -16.77 -7.74
C MET A 121 1.72 -18.16 -8.10
N GLU A 122 0.78 -18.67 -7.32
CA GLU A 122 0.13 -19.97 -7.57
C GLU A 122 -0.97 -19.90 -8.66
N ASN A 123 -1.58 -18.72 -8.86
CA ASN A 123 -2.80 -18.57 -9.66
C ASN A 123 -2.68 -17.55 -10.82
N LEU A 124 -1.46 -17.14 -11.19
CA LEU A 124 -1.11 -16.17 -12.25
C LEU A 124 -1.91 -16.30 -13.57
N ASN A 125 -2.33 -17.52 -13.93
CA ASN A 125 -3.06 -17.80 -15.18
C ASN A 125 -4.57 -17.99 -15.02
N ARG A 126 -5.11 -17.90 -13.79
CA ARG A 126 -6.51 -18.20 -13.46
C ARG A 126 -7.31 -16.98 -13.00
N ASP A 127 -6.64 -15.98 -12.44
CA ASP A 127 -7.30 -14.91 -11.68
C ASP A 127 -7.48 -13.61 -12.46
N GLY A 128 -7.17 -13.58 -13.76
CA GLY A 128 -7.14 -12.33 -14.55
C GLY A 128 -8.43 -11.51 -14.60
N ASP A 129 -9.57 -12.08 -14.22
CA ASP A 129 -10.89 -11.42 -14.12
C ASP A 129 -11.39 -11.29 -12.66
N GLN A 130 -10.50 -11.34 -11.67
CA GLN A 130 -10.85 -11.26 -10.25
C GLN A 130 -9.99 -10.25 -9.50
N ASP A 131 -10.64 -9.46 -8.64
CA ASP A 131 -9.96 -8.75 -7.57
C ASP A 131 -10.14 -9.55 -6.27
N TRP A 132 -9.35 -9.24 -5.24
CA TRP A 132 -9.24 -10.02 -4.02
C TRP A 132 -9.36 -9.14 -2.79
N LEU A 133 -10.17 -9.57 -1.83
CA LEU A 133 -10.32 -8.94 -0.53
C LEU A 133 -9.58 -9.75 0.52
N TYR A 134 -8.65 -9.13 1.25
CA TYR A 134 -8.05 -9.72 2.45
C TYR A 134 -8.86 -9.32 3.69
N PHE A 135 -9.39 -10.32 4.38
CA PHE A 135 -10.12 -10.14 5.63
C PHE A 135 -9.99 -11.37 6.53
N ALA A 136 -9.72 -11.15 7.82
CA ALA A 136 -9.59 -12.21 8.83
C ALA A 136 -8.69 -13.39 8.36
N ASP A 137 -7.50 -13.06 7.88
CA ASP A 137 -6.49 -13.99 7.34
C ASP A 137 -6.91 -14.85 6.15
N ASN A 138 -7.97 -14.44 5.46
CA ASN A 138 -8.44 -15.09 4.24
C ASN A 138 -8.45 -14.11 3.06
N LEU A 139 -8.09 -14.61 1.88
CA LEU A 139 -8.30 -13.94 0.60
C LEU A 139 -9.63 -14.42 0.00
N GLN A 140 -10.47 -13.48 -0.38
CA GLN A 140 -11.77 -13.74 -0.99
C GLN A 140 -11.84 -13.08 -2.36
N ALA A 141 -12.20 -13.85 -3.38
CA ALA A 141 -12.44 -13.32 -4.72
C ALA A 141 -13.65 -12.38 -4.72
N VAL A 142 -13.51 -11.25 -5.40
CA VAL A 142 -14.58 -10.30 -5.69
C VAL A 142 -14.57 -9.96 -7.19
N PRO A 143 -15.72 -9.60 -7.78
CA PRO A 143 -15.75 -9.19 -9.19
C PRO A 143 -14.79 -8.03 -9.46
N GLY A 144 -13.89 -8.20 -10.43
CA GLY A 144 -12.79 -7.26 -10.69
C GLY A 144 -12.11 -7.53 -12.04
N LYS A 145 -11.15 -6.70 -12.45
CA LYS A 145 -10.37 -6.89 -13.70
C LYS A 145 -8.92 -6.45 -13.58
N LEU A 146 -8.49 -6.05 -12.39
CA LEU A 146 -7.25 -5.30 -12.19
C LEU A 146 -6.24 -6.07 -11.33
N ASN A 147 -6.57 -7.32 -10.92
CA ASN A 147 -5.78 -8.13 -10.00
C ASN A 147 -5.46 -7.38 -8.70
N LEU A 148 -6.45 -6.67 -8.15
CA LEU A 148 -6.27 -5.84 -6.95
C LEU A 148 -6.41 -6.67 -5.69
N ALA A 149 -5.57 -6.44 -4.68
CA ALA A 149 -5.73 -7.02 -3.35
C ALA A 149 -6.01 -5.93 -2.30
N TYR A 150 -7.21 -5.91 -1.70
CA TYR A 150 -7.61 -4.88 -0.73
C TYR A 150 -7.52 -5.37 0.72
N CYS A 151 -6.83 -4.63 1.60
CA CYS A 151 -6.88 -4.86 3.04
C CYS A 151 -7.97 -4.02 3.70
N ARG A 152 -8.93 -4.68 4.35
CA ARG A 152 -9.95 -4.01 5.15
C ARG A 152 -9.41 -3.70 6.56
N GLU A 153 -9.85 -2.60 7.14
CA GLU A 153 -9.68 -2.35 8.57
C GLU A 153 -10.26 -3.52 9.37
N GLN A 154 -9.45 -4.11 10.25
CA GLN A 154 -9.98 -4.94 11.32
C GLN A 154 -10.69 -3.99 12.29
N VAL A 155 -12.01 -4.02 12.29
CA VAL A 155 -12.79 -3.35 13.33
C VAL A 155 -12.54 -4.16 14.60
N ALA A 156 -11.83 -3.56 15.56
CA ALA A 156 -11.66 -4.10 16.90
C ALA A 156 -13.01 -4.13 17.64
#